data_AF-A0A528B745-F1
#
_entry.id   AF-A0A528B745-F1
#
_cell.length_a   1.000
_cell.length_b   1.000
_cell.length_c   1.000
_cell.angle_alpha   90.00
_cell.angle_beta   90.00
_cell.angle_gamma   90.00
#
_symmetry.space_group_name_H-M   'P 1'
#
loop_
_entity.id
_entity.type
_entity.pdbx_description
1 polymer ?
#
loop_
_entity_poly.entity_id
_entity_poly.type
_entity_poly.pdbx_seq_one_letter_code
_entity_poly.pdbx_strand_id
1 'polypeptide(L)'
;MGLLDPGSSTSVRDGSFRVYPIPGPSRHYVGRNDVDQPCVLLGSESGSMHAPIRLAVVEVRFGATCEIKPVKGDSRAETLTVVVCTSPDAQAQAYFLHVCETIIRILGPSPSLASVVEVVQRLVELFRQLARPASRSTMGLLGELYVIARSRNVVTTATAWRSSDTDRFDFSTGDLRLDVKASGDRVRAHHLSTEQCQPPPGTAGLLVSIFIESSGGGTPQPS
;
A
#
# COMPACT_ATOMS: atom_id res chain seq x y z
N MET A 1 58.31 0.01 3.00
CA MET A 1 57.73 0.34 1.69
C MET A 1 57.21 -0.95 1.09
N GLY A 2 55.98 -1.32 1.43
CA GLY A 2 55.27 -2.49 0.95
C GLY A 2 53.81 -2.09 0.87
N LEU A 3 53.30 -2.07 -0.35
CA LEU A 3 52.04 -1.47 -0.76
C LEU A 3 50.86 -2.15 -0.05
N LEU A 4 50.03 -1.34 0.61
CA LEU A 4 48.71 -1.75 1.05
C LEU A 4 47.82 -1.89 -0.18
N ASP A 5 47.24 -3.08 -0.36
CA ASP A 5 46.21 -3.38 -1.35
C ASP A 5 44.93 -2.58 -0.99
N PRO A 6 44.43 -1.68 -1.86
CA PRO A 6 43.23 -0.92 -1.55
C PRO A 6 41.99 -1.60 -2.13
N GLY A 7 41.09 -2.01 -1.24
CA GLY A 7 39.66 -2.07 -1.56
C GLY A 7 39.10 -3.44 -1.93
N SER A 8 39.00 -4.34 -0.96
CA SER A 8 37.90 -5.29 -0.95
C SER A 8 36.59 -4.50 -0.81
N SER A 9 35.87 -4.28 -1.91
CA SER A 9 34.49 -3.83 -1.87
C SER A 9 33.65 -4.96 -1.29
N THR A 10 33.58 -5.03 0.04
CA THR A 10 32.57 -5.80 0.74
C THR A 10 31.23 -5.22 0.33
N SER A 11 30.64 -5.80 -0.73
CA SER A 11 29.24 -5.60 -1.05
C SER A 11 28.47 -5.99 0.21
N VAL A 12 27.90 -4.99 0.88
CA VAL A 12 27.01 -5.22 2.01
C VAL A 12 25.95 -6.21 1.54
N ARG A 13 25.92 -7.40 2.15
CA ARG A 13 24.98 -8.46 1.75
C ARG A 13 23.58 -8.00 2.14
N ASP A 14 22.72 -7.85 1.16
CA ASP A 14 21.36 -7.32 1.31
C ASP A 14 20.35 -8.42 1.71
N GLY A 15 20.78 -9.41 2.50
CA GLY A 15 19.93 -10.50 3.02
C GLY A 15 20.03 -11.83 2.27
N SER A 16 19.44 -12.88 2.86
CA SER A 16 19.43 -14.26 2.36
C SER A 16 18.05 -14.70 1.88
N PHE A 17 18.00 -15.48 0.79
CA PHE A 17 16.76 -15.87 0.11
C PHE A 17 16.76 -17.35 -0.24
N ARG A 18 15.75 -18.10 0.21
CA ARG A 18 15.49 -19.47 -0.24
C ARG A 18 14.64 -19.43 -1.49
N VAL A 19 15.15 -19.96 -2.60
CA VAL A 19 14.55 -19.70 -3.91
C VAL A 19 14.40 -20.95 -4.79
N TYR A 20 13.39 -20.89 -5.66
CA TYR A 20 13.22 -21.74 -6.82
C TYR A 20 13.52 -20.94 -8.10
N PRO A 21 14.32 -21.48 -9.03
CA PRO A 21 14.52 -20.86 -10.32
C PRO A 21 13.21 -20.89 -11.12
N ILE A 22 12.94 -19.82 -11.86
CA ILE A 22 11.81 -19.79 -12.79
C ILE A 22 12.21 -20.58 -14.05
N PRO A 23 11.35 -21.47 -14.56
CA PRO A 23 11.64 -22.25 -15.76
C PRO A 23 12.04 -21.38 -16.96
N GLY A 24 13.08 -21.79 -17.68
CA GLY A 24 13.61 -21.09 -18.85
C GLY A 24 15.02 -20.54 -18.63
N PRO A 25 15.64 -19.94 -19.66
CA PRO A 25 17.01 -19.44 -19.62
C PRO A 25 17.08 -18.06 -18.96
N SER A 26 16.48 -17.91 -17.78
CA SER A 26 16.43 -16.64 -17.05
C SER A 26 17.21 -16.71 -15.74
N ARG A 27 17.64 -15.54 -15.25
CA ARG A 27 18.16 -15.36 -13.89
C ARG A 27 17.06 -14.85 -12.96
N HIS A 28 15.84 -15.38 -13.13
CA HIS A 28 14.70 -15.03 -12.29
C HIS A 28 14.41 -16.14 -11.29
N TYR A 29 13.99 -15.73 -10.10
CA TYR A 29 13.73 -16.64 -8.99
C TYR A 29 12.48 -16.20 -8.23
N VAL A 30 11.77 -17.19 -7.67
CA VAL A 30 10.68 -16.99 -6.72
C VAL A 30 11.03 -17.69 -5.42
N GLY A 31 10.71 -17.10 -4.28
CA GLY A 31 11.15 -17.66 -3.02
C GLY A 31 10.62 -16.96 -1.80
N ARG A 32 11.32 -17.15 -0.69
CA ARG A 32 11.08 -16.48 0.58
C ARG A 32 12.38 -15.97 1.20
N ASN A 33 12.30 -14.84 1.89
CA ASN A 33 13.42 -14.32 2.68
C ASN A 33 13.54 -15.04 4.05
N ASP A 34 14.49 -14.60 4.88
CA ASP A 34 14.76 -15.19 6.20
C ASP A 34 13.60 -15.03 7.22
N VAL A 35 12.67 -14.10 6.97
CA VAL A 35 11.45 -13.89 7.78
C VAL A 35 10.18 -14.45 7.11
N ASP A 36 10.36 -15.41 6.20
CA ASP A 36 9.30 -16.15 5.51
C ASP A 36 8.35 -15.30 4.64
N GLN A 37 8.75 -14.11 4.23
CA GLN A 37 7.97 -13.27 3.32
C GLN A 37 8.20 -13.69 1.86
N PRO A 38 7.14 -13.78 1.03
CA PRO A 38 7.28 -14.15 -0.37
C PRO A 38 8.00 -13.05 -1.16
N CYS A 39 8.87 -13.47 -2.06
CA CYS A 39 9.67 -12.57 -2.87
C CYS A 39 9.91 -13.10 -4.29
N VAL A 40 10.13 -12.17 -5.21
CA VAL A 40 10.64 -12.44 -6.55
C VAL A 40 11.95 -11.70 -6.74
N LEU A 41 12.94 -12.40 -7.27
CA LEU A 41 14.26 -11.87 -7.55
C LEU A 41 14.48 -11.87 -9.07
N LEU A 42 14.82 -10.71 -9.61
CA LEU A 42 14.93 -10.48 -11.05
C LEU A 42 16.38 -10.18 -11.42
N GLY A 43 17.01 -11.09 -12.14
CA GLY A 43 18.27 -10.83 -12.83
C GLY A 43 18.07 -9.89 -14.00
N SER A 44 19.00 -8.96 -14.18
CA SER A 44 19.05 -8.03 -15.29
C SER A 44 20.48 -7.80 -15.74
N GLU A 45 20.64 -7.15 -16.89
CA GLU A 45 21.91 -6.52 -17.24
C GLU A 45 22.29 -5.46 -16.20
N SER A 46 23.60 -5.21 -16.07
CA SER A 46 24.11 -4.18 -15.16
C SER A 46 23.66 -2.79 -15.62
N GLY A 47 23.36 -1.90 -14.68
CA GLY A 47 22.91 -0.55 -14.97
C GLY A 47 23.20 0.41 -13.82
N SER A 48 22.69 1.64 -13.94
CA SER A 48 22.79 2.67 -12.90
C SER A 48 22.08 2.24 -11.61
N MET A 49 22.57 2.72 -10.47
CA MET A 49 21.88 2.51 -9.20
C MET A 49 20.53 3.26 -9.17
N HIS A 50 19.52 2.60 -8.60
CA HIS A 50 18.19 3.16 -8.37
C HIS A 50 17.84 3.07 -6.89
N ALA A 51 17.19 4.12 -6.37
CA ALA A 51 16.75 4.15 -4.99
C ALA A 51 15.72 3.04 -4.71
N PRO A 52 15.76 2.42 -3.52
CA PRO A 52 14.77 1.41 -3.14
C PRO A 52 13.37 2.03 -3.03
N ILE A 53 12.34 1.22 -3.30
CA ILE A 53 10.95 1.61 -3.16
C ILE A 53 10.36 0.87 -1.96
N ARG A 54 9.73 1.61 -1.04
CA ARG A 54 8.98 1.04 0.08
C ARG A 54 7.52 1.49 0.00
N LEU A 55 6.61 0.54 -0.08
CA LEU A 55 5.16 0.72 0.02
C LEU A 55 4.64 0.03 1.28
N ALA A 56 3.35 0.19 1.58
CA ALA A 56 2.71 -0.42 2.75
C ALA A 56 2.91 -1.95 2.83
N VAL A 57 2.86 -2.64 1.68
CA VAL A 57 2.91 -4.11 1.60
C VAL A 57 3.95 -4.66 0.60
N VAL A 58 4.77 -3.80 0.01
CA VAL A 58 5.79 -4.19 -0.98
C VAL A 58 7.08 -3.40 -0.76
N GLU A 59 8.21 -4.09 -0.77
CA GLU A 59 9.55 -3.51 -0.81
C GLU A 59 10.27 -3.92 -2.09
N VAL A 60 10.94 -2.96 -2.73
CA VAL A 60 11.76 -3.18 -3.93
C VAL A 60 13.16 -2.64 -3.69
N ARG A 61 14.16 -3.44 -4.00
CA ARG A 61 15.58 -3.05 -3.98
C ARG A 61 16.21 -3.37 -5.31
N PHE A 62 16.83 -2.38 -5.94
CA PHE A 62 17.46 -2.53 -7.25
C PHE A 62 18.96 -2.78 -7.10
N GLY A 63 19.50 -3.71 -7.89
CA GLY A 63 20.93 -3.99 -7.88
C GLY A 63 21.47 -4.45 -6.51
N ALA A 64 20.65 -5.13 -5.72
CA ALA A 64 21.02 -5.62 -4.40
C ALA A 64 21.88 -6.88 -4.52
N THR A 65 23.07 -6.89 -3.91
CA THR A 65 23.88 -8.11 -3.81
C THR A 65 23.37 -8.95 -2.66
N CYS A 66 22.69 -10.05 -3.00
CA CYS A 66 22.02 -10.91 -2.04
C CYS A 66 22.58 -12.34 -2.07
N GLU A 67 22.45 -13.05 -0.96
CA GLU A 67 22.78 -14.47 -0.89
C GLU A 67 21.55 -15.28 -1.29
N ILE A 68 21.61 -15.95 -2.44
CA ILE A 68 20.56 -16.86 -2.87
C ILE A 68 20.92 -18.29 -2.47
N LYS A 69 19.93 -19.00 -1.95
CA LYS A 69 19.98 -20.40 -1.50
C LYS A 69 18.97 -21.19 -2.34
N PRO A 70 19.37 -21.67 -3.53
CA PRO A 70 18.50 -22.49 -4.35
C PRO A 70 18.07 -23.76 -3.60
N VAL A 71 16.81 -24.18 -3.76
CA VAL A 71 16.36 -25.47 -3.17
C VAL A 71 17.12 -26.66 -3.76
N LYS A 72 17.62 -26.51 -4.98
CA LYS A 72 18.52 -27.47 -5.64
C LYS A 72 19.75 -26.73 -6.14
N GLY A 73 20.88 -26.87 -5.44
CA GLY A 73 22.16 -26.28 -5.79
C GLY A 73 22.83 -25.55 -4.63
N ASP A 74 24.03 -25.04 -4.90
CA ASP A 74 24.81 -24.34 -3.89
C ASP A 74 24.38 -22.89 -3.70
N SER A 75 24.58 -22.39 -2.48
CA SER A 75 24.34 -20.99 -2.16
C SER A 75 25.36 -20.10 -2.86
N ARG A 76 24.92 -18.96 -3.37
CA ARG A 76 25.79 -18.01 -4.07
C ARG A 76 25.36 -16.57 -3.86
N ALA A 77 26.30 -15.64 -3.96
CA ALA A 77 26.00 -14.22 -4.00
C ALA A 77 25.63 -13.81 -5.43
N GLU A 78 24.53 -13.07 -5.58
CA GLU A 78 24.08 -12.58 -6.88
C GLU A 78 23.49 -11.17 -6.75
N THR A 79 23.82 -10.30 -7.69
CA THR A 79 23.25 -8.95 -7.79
C THR A 79 21.94 -9.02 -8.57
N LEU A 80 20.84 -8.71 -7.89
CA LEU A 80 19.47 -8.90 -8.38
C LEU A 80 18.60 -7.69 -8.00
N THR A 81 17.52 -7.48 -8.75
CA THR A 81 16.40 -6.68 -8.24
C THR A 81 15.53 -7.56 -7.36
N VAL A 82 15.33 -7.18 -6.10
CA VAL A 82 14.57 -7.94 -5.11
C VAL A 82 13.24 -7.25 -4.87
N VAL A 83 12.14 -7.98 -5.07
CA VAL A 83 10.77 -7.55 -4.78
C VAL A 83 10.21 -8.43 -3.67
N VAL A 84 9.87 -7.87 -2.52
CA VAL A 84 9.33 -8.59 -1.35
C VAL A 84 7.93 -8.10 -1.04
N CYS A 85 7.01 -9.02 -0.78
CA CYS A 85 5.71 -8.69 -0.19
C CYS A 85 5.83 -8.74 1.34
N THR A 86 5.63 -7.60 1.98
CA THR A 86 5.73 -7.47 3.45
C THR A 86 4.41 -7.72 4.18
N SER A 87 3.32 -7.97 3.43
CA SER A 87 2.01 -8.24 4.02
C SER A 87 1.98 -9.62 4.72
N PRO A 88 1.41 -9.71 5.94
CA PRO A 88 1.14 -11.00 6.58
C PRO A 88 -0.13 -11.68 6.03
N ASP A 89 -0.98 -10.96 5.27
CA ASP A 89 -2.23 -11.50 4.73
C ASP A 89 -1.98 -12.48 3.56
N ALA A 90 -2.47 -13.70 3.70
CA ALA A 90 -2.25 -14.78 2.74
C ALA A 90 -2.87 -14.49 1.35
N GLN A 91 -4.01 -13.80 1.31
CA GLN A 91 -4.64 -13.40 0.04
C GLN A 91 -3.81 -12.34 -0.68
N ALA A 92 -3.32 -11.33 0.05
CA ALA A 92 -2.39 -10.33 -0.48
C ALA A 92 -1.11 -10.97 -1.01
N GLN A 93 -0.56 -11.97 -0.30
CA GLN A 93 0.60 -12.74 -0.77
C GLN A 93 0.30 -13.52 -2.07
N ALA A 94 -0.89 -14.12 -2.18
CA ALA A 94 -1.30 -14.82 -3.41
C ALA A 94 -1.44 -13.85 -4.59
N TYR A 95 -2.11 -12.70 -4.38
CA TYR A 95 -2.23 -11.65 -5.40
C TYR A 95 -0.86 -11.11 -5.84
N PHE A 96 0.04 -10.88 -4.88
CA PHE A 96 1.41 -10.49 -5.16
C PHE A 96 2.09 -11.48 -6.13
N LEU A 97 1.99 -12.79 -5.87
CA LEU A 97 2.60 -13.81 -6.72
C LEU A 97 2.00 -13.82 -8.15
N HIS A 98 0.69 -13.67 -8.30
CA HIS A 98 0.03 -13.59 -9.62
C HIS A 98 0.47 -12.35 -10.41
N VAL A 99 0.65 -11.23 -9.72
CA VAL A 99 1.14 -10.00 -10.34
C VAL A 99 2.60 -10.17 -10.77
N CYS A 100 3.45 -10.74 -9.91
CA CYS A 100 4.84 -11.00 -10.27
C CYS A 100 4.98 -11.97 -11.44
N GLU A 101 4.14 -13.00 -11.52
CA GLU A 101 4.09 -13.91 -12.67
C GLU A 101 3.88 -13.14 -13.98
N THR A 102 3.01 -12.12 -13.95
CA THR A 102 2.76 -11.24 -15.09
C THR A 102 3.96 -10.35 -15.40
N ILE A 103 4.63 -9.78 -14.38
CA ILE A 103 5.87 -8.99 -14.55
C ILE A 103 6.94 -9.82 -15.26
N ILE A 104 7.17 -11.04 -14.79
CA ILE A 104 8.21 -11.93 -15.31
C ILE A 104 7.95 -12.26 -16.79
N ARG A 105 6.68 -12.50 -17.17
CA ARG A 105 6.31 -12.68 -18.59
C ARG A 105 6.58 -11.46 -19.45
N ILE A 106 6.32 -10.25 -18.93
CA ILE A 106 6.53 -8.99 -19.67
C ILE A 106 8.03 -8.73 -19.87
N LEU A 107 8.85 -8.97 -18.85
CA LEU A 107 10.29 -8.71 -18.89
C LEU A 107 11.06 -9.70 -19.77
N GLY A 108 10.57 -10.92 -19.92
CA GLY A 108 11.30 -11.98 -20.62
C GLY A 108 12.55 -12.43 -19.83
N PRO A 109 13.43 -13.27 -20.42
CA PRO A 109 14.48 -13.96 -19.66
C PRO A 109 15.70 -13.10 -19.27
N SER A 110 15.97 -12.03 -20.02
CA SER A 110 17.17 -11.19 -19.85
C SER A 110 16.83 -9.70 -20.02
N PRO A 111 16.06 -9.10 -19.09
CA PRO A 111 15.71 -7.69 -19.16
C PRO A 111 16.90 -6.78 -18.85
N SER A 112 16.88 -5.56 -19.38
CA SER A 112 17.77 -4.49 -18.91
C SER A 112 17.29 -3.98 -17.54
N LEU A 113 18.20 -3.48 -16.69
CA LEU A 113 17.79 -2.90 -15.39
C LEU A 113 16.76 -1.77 -15.56
N ALA A 114 16.91 -0.95 -16.60
CA ALA A 114 15.98 0.13 -16.91
C ALA A 114 14.55 -0.40 -17.16
N SER A 115 14.40 -1.50 -17.90
CA SER A 115 13.09 -2.12 -18.15
C SER A 115 12.48 -2.70 -16.87
N VAL A 116 13.30 -3.30 -16.00
CA VAL A 116 12.84 -3.78 -14.67
C VAL A 116 12.32 -2.62 -13.84
N VAL A 117 13.06 -1.52 -13.77
CA VAL A 117 12.67 -0.31 -13.04
C VAL A 117 11.36 0.24 -13.58
N GLU A 118 11.22 0.38 -14.90
CA GLU A 118 10.01 0.90 -15.55
C GLU A 118 8.76 0.07 -15.22
N VAL A 119 8.85 -1.26 -15.38
CA VAL A 119 7.72 -2.17 -15.11
C VAL A 119 7.34 -2.15 -13.63
N VAL A 120 8.33 -2.20 -12.73
CA VAL A 120 8.07 -2.16 -11.29
C VAL A 120 7.48 -0.82 -10.86
N GLN A 121 7.96 0.31 -11.40
CA GLN A 121 7.40 1.63 -11.10
C GLN A 121 5.95 1.77 -11.58
N ARG A 122 5.62 1.29 -12.77
CA ARG A 122 4.22 1.27 -13.27
C ARG A 122 3.31 0.47 -12.35
N LEU A 123 3.77 -0.68 -11.89
CA LEU A 123 3.00 -1.52 -10.99
C LEU A 123 2.79 -0.87 -9.62
N VAL A 124 3.85 -0.29 -9.07
CA VAL A 124 3.80 0.49 -7.83
C VAL A 124 2.77 1.62 -7.95
N GLU A 125 2.74 2.31 -9.09
CA GLU A 125 1.78 3.38 -9.34
C GLU A 125 0.34 2.88 -9.41
N LEU A 126 0.09 1.74 -10.07
CA LEU A 126 -1.23 1.10 -10.08
C LEU A 126 -1.69 0.72 -8.67
N PHE A 127 -0.81 0.12 -7.87
CA PHE A 127 -1.14 -0.21 -6.47
C PHE A 127 -1.39 1.04 -5.65
N ARG A 128 -0.65 2.13 -5.83
CA ARG A 128 -0.92 3.40 -5.15
C ARG A 128 -2.27 3.97 -5.53
N GLN A 129 -2.67 3.86 -6.79
CA GLN A 129 -3.98 4.33 -7.25
C GLN A 129 -5.13 3.49 -6.70
N LEU A 130 -4.97 2.17 -6.63
CA LEU A 130 -5.95 1.24 -6.07
C LEU A 130 -6.03 1.27 -4.54
N ALA A 131 -4.88 1.47 -3.88
CA ALA A 131 -4.77 1.62 -2.43
C ALA A 131 -5.03 3.05 -1.96
N ARG A 132 -5.46 3.96 -2.86
CA ARG A 132 -6.06 5.21 -2.41
C ARG A 132 -7.17 4.81 -1.44
N PRO A 133 -7.12 5.29 -0.18
CA PRO A 133 -8.22 5.07 0.73
C PRO A 133 -9.52 5.43 0.00
N ALA A 134 -10.61 4.71 0.28
CA ALA A 134 -11.92 5.35 0.11
C ALA A 134 -11.77 6.74 0.76
N SER A 135 -12.15 7.83 0.07
CA SER A 135 -11.96 9.18 0.65
C SER A 135 -12.58 9.32 2.04
N ARG A 136 -13.45 8.36 2.38
CA ARG A 136 -14.24 8.22 3.57
C ARG A 136 -13.79 7.04 4.44
N SER A 137 -13.38 7.32 5.66
CA SER A 137 -13.12 6.30 6.68
C SER A 137 -14.42 5.61 7.12
N THR A 138 -14.34 4.38 7.64
CA THR A 138 -15.49 3.68 8.24
C THR A 138 -16.15 4.51 9.35
N MET A 139 -15.35 5.25 10.13
CA MET A 139 -15.83 6.14 11.18
C MET A 139 -16.63 7.33 10.60
N GLY A 140 -16.15 7.93 9.51
CA GLY A 140 -16.89 8.96 8.78
C GLY A 140 -18.21 8.43 8.23
N LEU A 141 -18.19 7.22 7.64
CA LEU A 141 -19.40 6.55 7.18
C LEU A 141 -20.43 6.33 8.29
N LEU A 142 -19.98 5.82 9.44
CA LEU A 142 -20.84 5.63 10.61
C LEU A 142 -21.42 6.95 11.13
N GLY A 143 -20.62 8.02 11.16
CA GLY A 143 -21.08 9.34 11.58
C GLY A 143 -22.20 9.89 10.71
N GLU A 144 -22.05 9.81 9.39
CA GLU A 144 -23.06 10.29 8.45
C GLU A 144 -24.32 9.41 8.46
N LEU A 145 -24.17 8.08 8.55
CA LEU A 145 -25.32 7.17 8.73
C LEU A 145 -26.06 7.45 10.05
N TYR A 146 -25.34 7.81 11.11
CA TYR A 146 -25.94 8.22 12.37
C TYR A 146 -26.78 9.49 12.21
N VAL A 147 -26.29 10.48 11.44
CA VAL A 147 -27.08 11.70 11.11
C VAL A 147 -28.36 11.34 10.36
N ILE A 148 -28.29 10.46 9.35
CA ILE A 148 -29.46 9.98 8.62
C ILE A 148 -30.45 9.31 9.58
N ALA A 149 -29.98 8.37 10.41
CA ALA A 149 -30.82 7.60 11.32
C ALA A 149 -31.47 8.45 12.42
N ARG A 150 -30.85 9.56 12.82
CA ARG A 150 -31.36 10.49 13.84
C ARG A 150 -32.13 11.67 13.28
N SER A 151 -32.21 11.81 11.95
CA SER A 151 -32.92 12.93 11.36
C SER A 151 -34.43 12.79 11.56
N ARG A 152 -35.14 13.93 11.54
CA ARG A 152 -36.62 13.93 11.63
C ARG A 152 -37.27 13.31 10.40
N ASN A 153 -36.60 13.34 9.25
CA ASN A 153 -37.06 12.76 8.00
C ASN A 153 -35.90 12.05 7.30
N VAL A 154 -35.78 10.76 7.60
CA VAL A 154 -34.71 9.87 7.12
C VAL A 154 -34.64 9.88 5.60
N VAL A 155 -35.78 9.84 4.91
CA VAL A 155 -35.83 9.79 3.44
C VAL A 155 -35.24 11.06 2.86
N THR A 156 -35.68 12.23 3.31
CA THR A 156 -35.14 13.52 2.82
C THR A 156 -33.65 13.67 3.12
N THR A 157 -33.20 13.26 4.31
CA THR A 157 -31.77 13.32 4.66
C THR A 157 -30.94 12.35 3.84
N ALA A 158 -31.44 11.14 3.58
CA ALA A 158 -30.77 10.17 2.71
C ALA A 158 -30.70 10.65 1.26
N THR A 159 -31.74 11.33 0.74
CA THR A 159 -31.69 11.92 -0.61
C THR A 159 -30.76 13.12 -0.72
N ALA A 160 -30.53 13.83 0.40
CA ALA A 160 -29.58 14.94 0.46
C ALA A 160 -28.13 14.48 0.67
N TRP A 161 -27.93 13.20 0.99
CA TRP A 161 -26.61 12.61 1.20
C TRP A 161 -25.83 12.54 -0.11
N ARG A 162 -24.53 12.84 -0.04
CA ARG A 162 -23.63 12.82 -1.20
C ARG A 162 -23.76 11.53 -2.01
N SER A 163 -23.68 11.67 -3.33
CA SER A 163 -23.77 10.56 -4.28
C SER A 163 -22.43 10.24 -4.95
N SER A 164 -21.47 11.17 -4.85
CA SER A 164 -20.11 11.05 -5.40
C SER A 164 -19.05 11.31 -4.34
N ASP A 165 -17.87 10.72 -4.55
CA ASP A 165 -16.67 10.93 -3.75
C ASP A 165 -16.06 12.33 -3.94
N THR A 166 -16.49 13.03 -4.99
CA THR A 166 -16.08 14.40 -5.32
C THR A 166 -16.98 15.47 -4.69
N ASP A 167 -18.05 15.07 -4.01
CA ASP A 167 -18.99 16.00 -3.37
C ASP A 167 -18.30 16.69 -2.17
N ARG A 168 -18.40 18.02 -2.11
CA ARG A 168 -17.64 18.85 -1.15
C ARG A 168 -18.18 18.78 0.28
N PHE A 169 -19.42 18.34 0.44
CA PHE A 169 -20.13 18.25 1.70
C PHE A 169 -20.82 16.89 1.78
N ASP A 170 -20.94 16.35 2.98
CA ASP A 170 -21.61 15.07 3.19
C ASP A 170 -23.10 15.12 2.86
N PHE A 171 -23.76 16.25 3.13
CA PHE A 171 -25.15 16.47 2.75
C PHE A 171 -25.34 17.84 2.09
N SER A 172 -26.13 17.85 1.03
CA SER A 172 -26.51 19.06 0.30
C SER A 172 -28.00 19.03 -0.03
N THR A 173 -28.75 20.02 0.46
CA THR A 173 -30.18 20.17 0.13
C THR A 173 -30.55 21.64 0.07
N GLY A 174 -31.08 22.11 -1.07
CA GLY A 174 -31.39 23.53 -1.29
C GLY A 174 -30.21 24.42 -0.90
N ASP A 175 -30.45 25.32 0.06
CA ASP A 175 -29.47 26.27 0.56
C ASP A 175 -28.67 25.75 1.77
N LEU A 176 -28.75 24.46 2.10
CA LEU A 176 -28.03 23.86 3.22
C LEU A 176 -26.86 22.99 2.74
N ARG A 177 -25.71 23.15 3.37
CA ARG A 177 -24.53 22.30 3.24
C ARG A 177 -24.14 21.79 4.62
N LEU A 178 -24.05 20.48 4.78
CA LEU A 178 -23.75 19.87 6.08
C LEU A 178 -22.57 18.91 5.93
N ASP A 179 -21.63 19.04 6.85
CA ASP A 179 -20.46 18.17 6.96
C ASP A 179 -20.48 17.45 8.31
N VAL A 180 -20.15 16.17 8.32
CA VAL A 180 -20.13 15.33 9.51
C VAL A 180 -18.71 14.92 9.84
N LYS A 181 -18.25 15.31 11.02
CA LYS A 181 -16.95 14.90 11.52
C LYS A 181 -17.12 14.02 12.75
N ALA A 182 -16.77 12.76 12.57
CA ALA A 182 -16.71 11.77 13.65
C ALA A 182 -15.26 11.62 14.15
N SER A 183 -15.08 11.57 15.47
CA SER A 183 -13.79 11.28 16.11
C SER A 183 -13.97 10.22 17.20
N GLY A 184 -12.95 9.38 17.38
CA GLY A 184 -12.81 8.46 18.51
C GLY A 184 -11.73 8.86 19.52
N ASP A 185 -11.10 10.01 19.31
CA ASP A 185 -10.01 10.51 20.18
C ASP A 185 -10.54 11.25 21.40
N ARG A 186 -9.69 11.42 22.42
CA ARG A 186 -10.04 12.16 23.66
C ARG A 186 -10.14 13.67 23.48
N VAL A 187 -9.78 14.20 22.31
CA VAL A 187 -9.77 15.63 22.00
C VAL A 187 -10.69 15.90 20.82
N ARG A 188 -11.64 16.84 20.98
CA ARG A 188 -12.57 17.25 19.92
C ARG A 188 -11.90 18.25 18.96
N ALA A 189 -10.92 17.79 18.20
CA ALA A 189 -10.27 18.58 17.15
C ALA A 189 -10.62 18.01 15.77
N HIS A 190 -11.13 18.85 14.87
CA HIS A 190 -11.52 18.46 13.52
C HIS A 190 -10.81 19.31 12.49
N HIS A 191 -10.28 18.68 11.44
CA HIS A 191 -9.72 19.37 10.29
C HIS A 191 -10.83 19.59 9.25
N LEU A 192 -10.95 20.83 8.81
CA LEU A 192 -11.91 21.26 7.79
C LEU A 192 -11.13 21.84 6.61
N SER A 193 -11.59 21.59 5.40
CA SER A 193 -11.04 22.27 4.23
C SER A 193 -11.53 23.73 4.18
N THR A 194 -10.82 24.59 3.45
CA THR A 194 -11.22 25.99 3.26
C THR A 194 -12.63 26.08 2.64
N GLU A 195 -12.93 25.18 1.71
CA GLU A 195 -14.22 25.10 1.02
C GLU A 195 -15.36 24.67 1.96
N GLN A 196 -15.07 23.83 2.96
CA GLN A 196 -16.05 23.46 3.99
C GLN A 196 -16.34 24.64 4.93
N CYS A 197 -15.35 25.52 5.14
CA CYS A 197 -15.51 26.76 5.91
C CYS A 197 -16.14 27.90 5.09
N GLN A 198 -16.19 27.78 3.76
CA GLN A 198 -16.70 28.79 2.83
C GLN A 198 -17.74 28.16 1.90
N PRO A 199 -18.95 27.86 2.41
CA PRO A 199 -20.00 27.28 1.59
C PRO A 199 -20.42 28.27 0.47
N PRO A 200 -20.98 27.78 -0.64
CA PRO A 200 -21.37 28.62 -1.77
C PRO A 200 -22.26 29.81 -1.34
N PRO A 201 -22.17 30.98 -2.00
CA PRO A 201 -23.02 32.12 -1.68
C PRO A 201 -24.50 31.76 -1.70
N GLY A 202 -25.27 32.29 -0.74
CA GLY A 202 -26.68 31.96 -0.58
C GLY A 202 -26.94 30.63 0.15
N THR A 203 -25.90 29.92 0.59
CA THR A 203 -26.05 28.69 1.37
C THR A 203 -25.52 28.84 2.81
N ALA A 204 -26.10 28.06 3.72
CA ALA A 204 -25.66 27.92 5.10
C ALA A 204 -24.84 26.63 5.26
N GLY A 205 -23.64 26.76 5.81
CA GLY A 205 -22.78 25.63 6.19
C GLY A 205 -23.05 25.20 7.64
N LEU A 206 -23.24 23.91 7.85
CA LEU A 206 -23.37 23.28 9.16
C LEU A 206 -22.30 22.21 9.36
N LEU A 207 -21.78 22.14 10.58
CA LEU A 207 -20.86 21.10 11.00
C LEU A 207 -21.49 20.26 12.11
N VAL A 208 -21.60 18.96 11.87
CA VAL A 208 -22.02 17.98 12.89
C VAL A 208 -20.78 17.31 13.45
N SER A 209 -20.53 17.50 14.74
CA SER A 209 -19.40 16.89 15.44
C SER A 209 -19.86 15.71 16.31
N ILE A 210 -19.43 14.49 15.97
CA ILE A 210 -19.83 13.24 16.62
C ILE A 210 -18.63 12.61 17.33
N PHE A 211 -18.84 12.13 18.56
CA PHE A 211 -17.90 11.24 19.23
C PHE A 211 -18.37 9.80 19.11
N ILE A 212 -17.47 8.92 18.72
CA ILE A 212 -17.73 7.47 18.63
C ILE A 212 -16.74 6.76 19.53
N GLU A 213 -17.23 6.17 20.61
CA GLU A 213 -16.43 5.36 21.51
C GLU A 213 -16.50 3.88 21.10
N SER A 214 -15.36 3.19 21.15
CA SER A 214 -15.36 1.73 21.02
C SER A 214 -15.80 1.12 22.35
N SER A 215 -16.84 0.28 22.33
CA SER A 215 -17.14 -0.57 23.48
C SER A 215 -16.16 -1.75 23.43
N GLY A 216 -15.24 -1.82 24.41
CA GLY A 216 -14.43 -3.00 24.62
C GLY A 216 -15.36 -4.20 24.86
N GLY A 217 -15.19 -5.26 24.07
CA GLY A 217 -16.06 -6.44 24.10
C GLY A 217 -16.17 -7.05 25.51
N GLY A 218 -17.41 -7.28 25.95
CA GLY A 218 -17.65 -8.11 27.13
C GLY A 218 -17.14 -9.52 26.89
N THR A 219 -16.28 -10.02 27.78
CA THR A 219 -15.91 -11.43 27.80
C THR A 219 -17.14 -12.25 28.22
N PRO A 220 -17.51 -13.31 27.48
CA PRO A 220 -18.46 -14.29 28.00
C PRO A 220 -17.79 -15.01 29.16
N GLN A 221 -18.26 -14.79 30.39
CA GLN A 221 -17.94 -15.69 31.49
C GLN A 221 -18.74 -16.99 31.28
N PRO A 222 -18.09 -18.16 31.20
CA PRO A 222 -18.81 -19.41 31.29
C PRO A 222 -19.31 -19.60 32.73
N SER A 223 -20.61 -19.84 32.86
CA SER A 223 -21.29 -20.38 34.04
C SER A 223 -20.87 -21.83 34.29
#